data_AF-A0A382RSE7-F1
#
_entry.id   AF-A0A382RSE7-F1
#
_cell.length_a   1.000
_cell.length_b   1.000
_cell.length_c   1.000
_cell.angle_alpha   90.00
_cell.angle_beta   90.00
_cell.angle_gamma   90.00
#
_symmetry.space_group_name_H-M   'P 1'
#
loop_
_entity.id
_entity.type
_entity.pdbx_description
1 polymer ?
#
loop_
_entity_poly.entity_id
_entity_poly.type
_entity_poly.pdbx_seq_one_letter_code
_entity_poly.pdbx_strand_id
1 'polypeptide(L)'
;SDYNNIYSDYAYPVYYQGNYTLANWETLGYDSNSVNIDPIFNTDSTLVPTSYIFENKGTPISGITDDINGVTRSSTAPDMGAVEFTIEPLNISGSYTIGSGGDYDSIAAVLSDWVIFGVSGPVTYNLLPGTYSEQIEFGDNIFGVSATNTVTFQSSTGKASDVTWQGTPTSSNNYILKINGTDHLTIKNITFDVSSSSSYGTTLEITGKTDSLRIQGNVFNGYNYNGTSSNHYLVESTSNTGTGIVFTGNTFTEGSYGLSINSGAADDGELKVVNNTFSGQKKGIYINSVDSVEVSGNIITGDHNGTGISINSSRPAI
;
A
#
# COMPACT_ATOMS: atom_id res chain seq x y z
N SER A 1 -24.63 24.66 0.43
CA SER A 1 -23.24 24.36 0.79
C SER A 1 -22.69 23.56 -0.36
N ASP A 2 -21.62 24.04 -0.99
CA ASP A 2 -20.97 23.40 -2.13
C ASP A 2 -19.55 23.95 -2.28
N TYR A 3 -18.63 23.20 -2.89
CA TYR A 3 -17.19 23.52 -2.99
C TYR A 3 -16.49 23.71 -1.64
N ASN A 4 -16.70 22.77 -0.72
CA ASN A 4 -16.02 22.73 0.57
C ASN A 4 -15.05 21.55 0.66
N ASN A 5 -14.07 21.67 1.54
CA ASN A 5 -13.35 20.50 2.03
C ASN A 5 -14.00 20.00 3.33
N ILE A 6 -14.64 18.85 3.27
CA ILE A 6 -15.32 18.24 4.42
C ILE A 6 -14.48 17.05 4.87
N TYR A 7 -13.41 17.35 5.61
CA TYR A 7 -12.40 16.38 6.02
C TYR A 7 -12.53 15.96 7.49
N SER A 8 -12.25 14.67 7.75
CA SER A 8 -12.12 14.09 9.08
C SER A 8 -11.23 12.84 9.04
N ASP A 9 -10.49 12.58 10.12
CA ASP A 9 -9.76 11.31 10.34
C ASP A 9 -10.70 10.10 10.52
N TYR A 10 -12.02 10.33 10.60
CA TYR A 10 -13.02 9.28 10.77
C TYR A 10 -13.79 9.01 9.48
N ALA A 11 -14.34 7.79 9.38
CA ALA A 11 -15.10 7.33 8.22
C ALA A 11 -16.30 8.22 7.82
N TYR A 12 -16.80 9.03 8.76
CA TYR A 12 -17.99 9.85 8.56
C TYR A 12 -17.70 11.33 8.88
N PRO A 13 -17.28 12.13 7.89
CA PRO A 13 -16.96 13.54 8.11
C PRO A 13 -18.20 14.43 8.26
N VAL A 14 -19.40 13.92 7.94
CA VAL A 14 -20.67 14.67 8.05
C VAL A 14 -21.58 14.06 9.11
N TYR A 15 -22.09 14.92 10.00
CA TYR A 15 -23.19 14.59 10.92
C TYR A 15 -24.43 15.44 10.62
N TYR A 16 -25.50 14.80 10.16
CA TYR A 16 -26.80 15.44 9.97
C TYR A 16 -27.93 14.44 10.23
N GLN A 17 -28.44 14.40 11.46
CA GLN A 17 -29.42 13.38 11.90
C GLN A 17 -28.92 11.93 11.70
N GLY A 18 -27.60 11.75 11.66
CA GLY A 18 -26.93 10.50 11.30
C GLY A 18 -25.53 10.79 10.76
N ASN A 19 -24.70 9.75 10.68
CA ASN A 19 -23.34 9.80 10.16
C ASN A 19 -23.34 9.48 8.66
N TYR A 20 -22.66 10.31 7.86
CA TYR A 20 -22.55 10.12 6.42
C TYR A 20 -21.10 10.16 5.96
N THR A 21 -20.76 9.30 4.99
CA THR A 21 -19.60 9.52 4.13
C THR A 21 -19.89 10.69 3.20
N LEU A 22 -18.86 11.36 2.67
CA LEU A 22 -19.08 12.44 1.70
C LEU A 22 -19.85 11.94 0.47
N ALA A 23 -19.51 10.77 -0.08
CA ALA A 23 -20.21 10.20 -1.24
C ALA A 23 -21.72 9.98 -1.00
N ASN A 24 -22.09 9.50 0.20
CA ASN A 24 -23.50 9.36 0.56
C ASN A 24 -24.19 10.72 0.72
N TRP A 25 -23.48 11.71 1.26
CA TRP A 25 -23.98 13.07 1.43
C TRP A 25 -24.25 13.75 0.07
N GLU A 26 -23.35 13.57 -0.89
CA GLU A 26 -23.48 14.06 -2.27
C GLU A 26 -24.65 13.41 -3.00
N THR A 27 -24.88 12.11 -2.78
CA THR A 27 -26.01 11.37 -3.36
C THR A 27 -27.36 11.91 -2.88
N LEU A 28 -27.43 12.53 -1.69
CA LEU A 28 -28.63 13.20 -1.18
C LEU A 28 -28.85 14.59 -1.80
N GLY A 29 -27.93 15.07 -2.63
CA GLY A 29 -28.00 16.36 -3.32
C GLY A 29 -27.38 17.53 -2.55
N TYR A 30 -26.56 17.26 -1.53
CA TYR A 30 -25.81 18.28 -0.79
C TYR A 30 -24.34 18.30 -1.19
N ASP A 31 -23.68 19.46 -1.19
CA ASP A 31 -22.22 19.58 -1.31
C ASP A 31 -21.62 18.84 -2.54
N SER A 32 -22.32 18.86 -3.68
CA SER A 32 -22.04 18.01 -4.85
C SER A 32 -20.66 18.18 -5.52
N ASN A 33 -19.95 19.27 -5.23
CA ASN A 33 -18.59 19.56 -5.71
C ASN A 33 -17.59 19.69 -4.55
N SER A 34 -18.00 19.32 -3.33
CA SER A 34 -17.10 19.28 -2.18
C SER A 34 -16.16 18.09 -2.27
N VAL A 35 -15.10 18.11 -1.48
CA VAL A 35 -14.10 17.04 -1.42
C VAL A 35 -13.85 16.63 0.03
N ASN A 36 -13.28 15.45 0.21
CA ASN A 36 -12.80 14.96 1.50
C ASN A 36 -11.30 14.67 1.34
N ILE A 37 -10.48 15.71 1.44
CA ILE A 37 -9.04 15.67 1.22
C ILE A 37 -8.35 16.17 2.49
N ASP A 38 -7.35 15.44 2.99
CA ASP A 38 -6.51 15.98 4.07
C ASP A 38 -5.74 17.19 3.53
N PRO A 39 -5.96 18.41 4.06
CA PRO A 39 -5.24 19.59 3.59
C PRO A 39 -3.74 19.53 3.91
N ILE A 40 -3.31 18.71 4.88
CA ILE A 40 -1.92 18.57 5.36
C ILE A 40 -1.34 19.95 5.65
N PHE A 41 -1.66 20.51 6.81
CA PHE A 41 -1.21 21.86 7.14
C PHE A 41 0.29 21.90 7.46
N ASN A 42 0.99 22.93 6.96
CA ASN A 42 2.42 23.12 7.16
C ASN A 42 2.83 23.27 8.64
N THR A 43 2.00 23.96 9.43
CA THR A 43 2.16 24.14 10.88
C THR A 43 0.79 24.33 11.53
N ASP A 44 0.72 24.16 12.86
CA ASP A 44 -0.47 24.45 13.67
C ASP A 44 -0.76 25.96 13.85
N SER A 45 0.14 26.82 13.38
CA SER A 45 0.05 28.27 13.56
C SER A 45 -0.39 29.01 12.29
N THR A 46 0.17 28.64 11.14
CA THR A 46 -0.12 29.28 9.85
C THR A 46 -1.24 28.59 9.10
N LEU A 47 -1.43 27.28 9.32
CA LEU A 47 -2.50 26.47 8.71
C LEU A 47 -2.60 26.65 7.19
N VAL A 48 -1.45 26.65 6.50
CA VAL A 48 -1.39 26.68 5.03
C VAL A 48 -1.41 25.24 4.54
N PRO A 49 -2.38 24.83 3.71
CA PRO A 49 -2.41 23.49 3.13
C PRO A 49 -1.15 23.20 2.31
N THR A 50 -0.70 21.94 2.32
CA THR A 50 0.43 21.49 1.49
C THR A 50 0.08 20.31 0.60
N SER A 51 -1.18 19.84 0.60
CA SER A 51 -1.63 18.77 -0.29
C SER A 51 -1.82 19.27 -1.72
N TYR A 52 -1.04 18.76 -2.68
CA TYR A 52 -1.12 19.17 -4.10
C TYR A 52 -2.52 18.92 -4.69
N ILE A 53 -3.16 17.82 -4.30
CA ILE A 53 -4.49 17.46 -4.78
C ILE A 53 -5.59 18.40 -4.27
N PHE A 54 -5.28 19.23 -3.28
CA PHE A 54 -6.16 20.24 -2.71
C PHE A 54 -6.11 21.59 -3.44
N GLU A 55 -5.02 21.84 -4.17
CA GLU A 55 -4.76 23.10 -4.87
C GLU A 55 -5.78 23.35 -5.99
N ASN A 56 -6.23 24.60 -6.13
CA ASN A 56 -7.10 25.11 -7.20
C ASN A 56 -8.46 24.40 -7.32
N LYS A 57 -8.97 23.80 -6.23
CA LYS A 57 -10.26 23.07 -6.22
C LYS A 57 -11.47 23.92 -5.86
N GLY A 58 -11.28 25.18 -5.49
CA GLY A 58 -12.36 26.09 -5.12
C GLY A 58 -13.11 26.68 -6.32
N THR A 59 -14.13 27.48 -6.01
CA THR A 59 -14.94 28.19 -7.02
C THR A 59 -14.80 29.71 -6.84
N PRO A 60 -14.62 30.49 -7.92
CA PRO A 60 -14.60 31.95 -7.83
C PRO A 60 -15.91 32.50 -7.25
N ILE A 61 -15.83 33.26 -6.17
CA ILE A 61 -17.00 33.95 -5.59
C ILE A 61 -16.89 35.44 -5.91
N SER A 62 -17.87 35.95 -6.66
CA SER A 62 -17.92 37.37 -7.02
C SER A 62 -17.87 38.26 -5.77
N GLY A 63 -16.90 39.17 -5.73
CA GLY A 63 -16.69 40.10 -4.61
C GLY A 63 -15.71 39.59 -3.54
N ILE A 64 -15.21 38.36 -3.64
CA ILE A 64 -14.13 37.82 -2.80
C ILE A 64 -12.88 37.69 -3.68
N THR A 65 -12.12 38.77 -3.80
CA THR A 65 -10.94 38.83 -4.67
C THR A 65 -9.63 38.48 -3.98
N ASP A 66 -9.58 38.57 -2.65
CA ASP A 66 -8.40 38.26 -1.85
C ASP A 66 -8.74 37.22 -0.77
N ASP A 67 -7.72 36.49 -0.32
CA ASP A 67 -7.78 35.52 0.77
C ASP A 67 -7.67 36.20 2.16
N ILE A 68 -7.63 35.40 3.24
CA ILE A 68 -7.54 35.94 4.61
C ILE A 68 -6.23 36.68 4.91
N ASN A 69 -5.18 36.43 4.12
CA ASN A 69 -3.87 37.06 4.25
C ASN A 69 -3.68 38.23 3.27
N GLY A 70 -4.70 38.55 2.46
CA GLY A 70 -4.65 39.62 1.45
C GLY A 70 -3.97 39.20 0.14
N VAL A 71 -3.81 37.91 -0.11
CA VAL A 71 -3.31 37.36 -1.39
C VAL A 71 -4.47 37.29 -2.37
N THR A 72 -4.26 37.80 -3.58
CA THR A 72 -5.27 37.76 -4.64
C THR A 72 -5.57 36.33 -5.05
N ARG A 73 -6.85 35.98 -5.04
CA ARG A 73 -7.37 34.67 -5.46
C ARG A 73 -7.37 34.54 -6.98
N SER A 74 -7.13 33.32 -7.46
CA SER A 74 -7.30 32.95 -8.86
C SER A 74 -8.72 33.25 -9.32
N SER A 75 -8.86 33.97 -10.44
CA SER A 75 -10.17 34.36 -10.98
C SER A 75 -10.93 33.20 -11.62
N THR A 76 -10.27 32.06 -11.82
CA THR A 76 -10.83 30.89 -12.52
C THR A 76 -10.81 29.62 -11.69
N ALA A 77 -9.88 29.49 -10.76
CA ALA A 77 -9.72 28.30 -9.94
C ALA A 77 -9.02 28.66 -8.60
N PRO A 78 -9.69 29.36 -7.68
CA PRO A 78 -9.14 29.68 -6.37
C PRO A 78 -9.02 28.43 -5.51
N ASP A 79 -8.33 28.52 -4.39
CA ASP A 79 -8.28 27.43 -3.41
C ASP A 79 -9.55 27.37 -2.55
N MET A 80 -9.90 26.15 -2.14
CA MET A 80 -10.94 25.93 -1.15
C MET A 80 -10.49 26.42 0.23
N GLY A 81 -11.40 27.07 0.95
CA GLY A 81 -11.14 27.57 2.29
C GLY A 81 -10.60 29.00 2.29
N ALA A 82 -9.87 29.37 3.35
CA ALA A 82 -9.55 30.76 3.66
C ALA A 82 -8.27 31.30 3.04
N VAL A 83 -7.36 30.42 2.62
CA VAL A 83 -6.00 30.76 2.16
C VAL A 83 -5.87 30.38 0.69
N GLU A 84 -5.31 31.29 -0.11
CA GLU A 84 -4.84 30.98 -1.47
C GLU A 84 -3.37 30.57 -1.36
N PHE A 85 -3.02 29.45 -1.97
CA PHE A 85 -1.69 28.87 -1.91
C PHE A 85 -1.26 28.34 -3.28
N THR A 86 0.02 28.05 -3.41
CA THR A 86 0.54 27.42 -4.60
C THR A 86 1.55 26.36 -4.19
N ILE A 87 1.39 25.17 -4.72
CA ILE A 87 2.31 24.06 -4.51
C ILE A 87 2.99 23.80 -5.83
N GLU A 88 4.32 23.94 -5.86
CA GLU A 88 5.08 23.53 -7.03
C GLU A 88 4.88 22.02 -7.21
N PRO A 89 4.28 21.57 -8.34
CA PRO A 89 4.02 20.15 -8.55
C PRO A 89 5.34 19.40 -8.60
N LEU A 90 5.63 18.61 -7.57
CA LEU A 90 6.67 17.59 -7.67
C LEU A 90 6.11 16.47 -8.54
N ASN A 91 6.57 16.40 -9.79
CA ASN A 91 6.18 15.33 -10.70
C ASN A 91 6.84 14.01 -10.28
N ILE A 92 6.29 13.33 -9.27
CA ILE A 92 6.76 12.00 -8.86
C ILE A 92 6.50 11.03 -10.01
N SER A 93 7.56 10.74 -10.74
CA SER A 93 7.57 9.86 -11.92
C SER A 93 9.03 9.51 -12.25
N GLY A 94 9.25 8.48 -13.06
CA GLY A 94 10.60 8.08 -13.45
C GLY A 94 11.27 7.21 -12.40
N SER A 95 12.50 7.54 -12.01
CA SER A 95 13.35 6.66 -11.21
C SER A 95 14.02 7.42 -10.09
N TYR A 96 13.90 6.90 -8.87
CA TYR A 96 14.55 7.42 -7.66
C TYR A 96 15.36 6.32 -6.99
N THR A 97 16.29 6.71 -6.14
CA THR A 97 17.09 5.84 -5.29
C THR A 97 16.71 6.04 -3.81
N ILE A 98 16.65 4.96 -3.05
CA ILE A 98 16.36 5.00 -1.61
C ILE A 98 17.54 4.40 -0.85
N GLY A 99 17.96 5.03 0.24
CA GLY A 99 19.02 4.56 1.13
C GLY A 99 20.14 5.60 1.25
N SER A 100 21.21 5.25 1.95
CA SER A 100 22.31 6.19 2.22
C SER A 100 22.89 6.79 0.94
N GLY A 101 22.74 8.11 0.77
CA GLY A 101 23.21 8.85 -0.41
C GLY A 101 22.30 8.73 -1.65
N GLY A 102 21.09 8.20 -1.51
CA GLY A 102 20.07 8.20 -2.56
C GLY A 102 19.25 9.49 -2.60
N ASP A 103 18.27 9.54 -3.50
CA ASP A 103 17.30 10.64 -3.61
C ASP A 103 16.39 10.71 -2.37
N TYR A 104 16.14 9.57 -1.74
CA TYR A 104 15.42 9.44 -0.48
C TYR A 104 16.28 8.73 0.57
N ASP A 105 16.29 9.27 1.78
CA ASP A 105 17.01 8.65 2.90
C ASP A 105 16.35 7.36 3.39
N SER A 106 15.02 7.22 3.25
CA SER A 106 14.26 6.08 3.76
C SER A 106 12.97 5.80 2.97
N ILE A 107 12.34 4.64 3.19
CA ILE A 107 11.08 4.28 2.55
C ILE A 107 9.93 5.14 3.10
N ALA A 108 9.96 5.49 4.40
CA ALA A 108 8.98 6.40 4.99
C ALA A 108 9.01 7.81 4.38
N ALA A 109 10.18 8.29 3.93
CA ALA A 109 10.29 9.57 3.24
C ALA A 109 9.54 9.56 1.90
N VAL A 110 9.58 8.44 1.16
CA VAL A 110 8.79 8.26 -0.08
C VAL A 110 7.29 8.38 0.20
N LEU A 111 6.81 7.74 1.26
CA LEU A 111 5.40 7.79 1.62
C LEU A 111 4.94 9.18 2.03
N SER A 112 5.81 9.94 2.70
CA SER A 112 5.52 11.32 3.07
C SER A 112 5.31 12.18 1.81
N ASP A 113 6.17 12.01 0.81
CA ASP A 113 6.04 12.70 -0.47
C ASP A 113 4.79 12.29 -1.25
N TRP A 114 4.42 11.01 -1.25
CA TRP A 114 3.21 10.55 -1.92
C TRP A 114 1.93 11.15 -1.35
N VAL A 115 1.86 11.30 -0.02
CA VAL A 115 0.71 11.89 0.66
C VAL A 115 0.54 13.37 0.27
N ILE A 116 1.65 14.06 -0.01
CA ILE A 116 1.66 15.48 -0.38
C ILE A 116 1.43 15.68 -1.88
N PHE A 117 2.17 14.96 -2.72
CA PHE A 117 2.27 15.23 -4.16
C PHE A 117 1.52 14.22 -5.05
N GLY A 118 1.25 13.02 -4.54
CA GLY A 118 0.77 11.89 -5.34
C GLY A 118 1.78 11.44 -6.40
N VAL A 119 1.37 10.50 -7.24
CA VAL A 119 2.16 9.95 -8.35
C VAL A 119 1.64 10.49 -9.67
N SER A 120 2.52 11.11 -10.45
CA SER A 120 2.18 11.79 -11.73
C SER A 120 2.45 10.95 -12.98
N GLY A 121 3.20 9.86 -12.83
CA GLY A 121 3.58 8.94 -13.90
C GLY A 121 4.12 7.62 -13.33
N PRO A 122 4.43 6.61 -14.16
CA PRO A 122 5.07 5.40 -13.67
C PRO A 122 6.37 5.74 -12.90
N VAL A 123 6.53 5.16 -11.71
CA VAL A 123 7.65 5.46 -10.82
C VAL A 123 8.34 4.19 -10.33
N THR A 124 9.67 4.21 -10.31
CA THR A 124 10.53 3.14 -9.79
C THR A 124 11.43 3.66 -8.69
N TYR A 125 11.34 3.02 -7.53
CA TYR A 125 12.20 3.25 -6.39
C TYR A 125 13.25 2.14 -6.29
N ASN A 126 14.51 2.52 -6.45
CA ASN A 126 15.65 1.62 -6.44
C ASN A 126 16.32 1.66 -5.06
N LEU A 127 16.11 0.63 -4.26
CA LEU A 127 16.77 0.48 -2.97
C LEU A 127 18.26 0.22 -3.21
N LEU A 128 19.10 1.11 -2.70
CA LEU A 128 20.55 0.94 -2.69
C LEU A 128 20.93 -0.25 -1.78
N PRO A 129 22.08 -0.91 -2.01
CA PRO A 129 22.48 -2.02 -1.16
C PRO A 129 22.55 -1.63 0.31
N GLY A 130 21.91 -2.41 1.18
CA GLY A 130 21.82 -2.09 2.59
C GLY A 130 20.69 -2.79 3.34
N THR A 131 20.54 -2.39 4.59
CA THR A 131 19.51 -2.90 5.50
C THR A 131 18.50 -1.81 5.83
N TYR A 132 17.23 -2.12 5.64
CA TYR A 132 16.09 -1.26 5.93
C TYR A 132 15.33 -1.89 7.09
N SER A 133 15.11 -1.13 8.17
CA SER A 133 14.50 -1.66 9.41
C SER A 133 13.11 -1.10 9.72
N GLU A 134 12.56 -0.32 8.79
CA GLU A 134 11.26 0.33 8.91
C GLU A 134 10.14 -0.72 8.78
N GLN A 135 9.15 -0.71 9.68
CA GLN A 135 7.88 -1.40 9.41
C GLN A 135 6.94 -0.40 8.73
N ILE A 136 6.46 -0.73 7.53
CA ILE A 136 5.76 0.23 6.66
C ILE A 136 4.38 -0.31 6.27
N GLU A 137 3.39 0.57 6.25
CA GLU A 137 2.08 0.33 5.63
C GLU A 137 1.97 1.20 4.36
N PHE A 138 1.73 0.56 3.21
CA PHE A 138 1.26 1.24 2.01
C PHE A 138 -0.26 1.23 2.02
N GLY A 139 -0.87 2.41 2.10
CA GLY A 139 -2.33 2.58 2.20
C GLY A 139 -3.03 2.83 0.86
N ASP A 140 -4.34 2.99 0.92
CA ASP A 140 -5.26 3.25 -0.19
C ASP A 140 -5.23 4.71 -0.71
N ASN A 141 -4.45 5.58 -0.06
CA ASN A 141 -4.44 7.03 -0.30
C ASN A 141 -3.35 7.50 -1.29
N ILE A 142 -2.75 6.62 -2.09
CA ILE A 142 -1.69 7.04 -3.01
C ILE A 142 -2.33 7.58 -4.29
N PHE A 143 -2.59 8.88 -4.28
CA PHE A 143 -3.21 9.57 -5.40
C PHE A 143 -2.39 9.39 -6.69
N GLY A 144 -3.09 9.19 -7.81
CA GLY A 144 -2.49 9.15 -9.14
C GLY A 144 -1.91 7.79 -9.55
N VAL A 145 -1.83 6.81 -8.64
CA VAL A 145 -1.49 5.42 -8.98
C VAL A 145 -2.60 4.81 -9.83
N SER A 146 -2.22 4.12 -10.90
CA SER A 146 -3.15 3.51 -11.85
C SER A 146 -2.47 2.44 -12.69
N ALA A 147 -3.24 1.77 -13.56
CA ALA A 147 -2.70 0.82 -14.54
C ALA A 147 -1.65 1.43 -15.49
N THR A 148 -1.61 2.76 -15.64
CA THR A 148 -0.56 3.48 -16.40
C THR A 148 0.53 3.97 -15.45
N ASN A 149 0.15 4.58 -14.32
CA ASN A 149 1.07 5.13 -13.34
C ASN A 149 1.36 4.09 -12.25
N THR A 150 2.09 3.04 -12.63
CA THR A 150 2.44 1.95 -11.71
C THR A 150 3.57 2.36 -10.79
N VAL A 151 3.59 1.78 -9.59
CA VAL A 151 4.67 1.96 -8.61
C VAL A 151 5.51 0.69 -8.52
N THR A 152 6.84 0.82 -8.57
CA THR A 152 7.77 -0.30 -8.38
C THR A 152 8.78 0.00 -7.29
N PHE A 153 8.97 -0.91 -6.33
CA PHE A 153 10.16 -0.96 -5.47
C PHE A 153 11.03 -2.14 -5.87
N GLN A 154 12.32 -1.89 -6.03
CA GLN A 154 13.27 -2.92 -6.42
C GLN A 154 14.65 -2.70 -5.82
N SER A 155 15.45 -3.76 -5.71
CA SER A 155 16.90 -3.60 -5.55
C SER A 155 17.51 -2.87 -6.75
N SER A 156 18.32 -1.85 -6.49
CA SER A 156 19.08 -1.09 -7.49
C SER A 156 20.06 -1.95 -8.29
N THR A 157 20.53 -3.07 -7.73
CA THR A 157 21.45 -4.01 -8.40
C THR A 157 20.71 -5.15 -9.11
N GLY A 158 19.39 -5.23 -8.94
CA GLY A 158 18.57 -6.34 -9.41
C GLY A 158 18.76 -7.63 -8.61
N LYS A 159 19.52 -7.61 -7.51
CA LYS A 159 19.76 -8.79 -6.65
C LYS A 159 19.06 -8.61 -5.30
N ALA A 160 18.24 -9.60 -4.93
CA ALA A 160 17.59 -9.65 -3.63
C ALA A 160 18.58 -9.69 -2.46
N SER A 161 19.74 -10.33 -2.64
CA SER A 161 20.77 -10.45 -1.59
C SER A 161 21.38 -9.12 -1.16
N ASP A 162 21.27 -8.07 -1.99
CA ASP A 162 21.93 -6.80 -1.74
C ASP A 162 21.06 -5.86 -0.89
N VAL A 163 19.76 -6.15 -0.78
CA VAL A 163 18.78 -5.33 -0.04
C VAL A 163 18.04 -6.22 0.95
N THR A 164 18.25 -5.97 2.25
CA THR A 164 17.55 -6.67 3.33
C THR A 164 16.57 -5.71 4.00
N TRP A 165 15.28 -6.01 3.91
CA TRP A 165 14.23 -5.35 4.66
C TRP A 165 13.83 -6.23 5.84
N GLN A 166 14.08 -5.73 7.05
CA GLN A 166 13.88 -6.46 8.29
C GLN A 166 13.15 -5.59 9.32
N GLY A 167 12.87 -6.16 10.49
CA GLY A 167 12.25 -5.45 11.60
C GLY A 167 11.92 -6.41 12.73
N THR A 168 11.26 -5.90 13.76
CA THR A 168 10.83 -6.70 14.92
C THR A 168 9.31 -6.70 14.99
N PRO A 169 8.63 -7.63 14.28
CA PRO A 169 7.18 -7.75 14.35
C PRO A 169 6.69 -7.94 15.79
N THR A 170 5.51 -7.41 16.08
CA THR A 170 4.85 -7.49 17.39
C THR A 170 3.44 -8.03 17.25
N SER A 171 2.75 -8.27 18.36
CA SER A 171 1.34 -8.71 18.32
C SER A 171 0.40 -7.71 17.65
N SER A 172 0.68 -6.41 17.76
CA SER A 172 -0.15 -5.36 17.17
C SER A 172 0.25 -5.03 15.73
N ASN A 173 1.55 -5.15 15.42
CA ASN A 173 2.12 -4.90 14.10
C ASN A 173 2.96 -6.10 13.68
N ASN A 174 2.30 -7.18 13.28
CA ASN A 174 2.96 -8.39 12.82
C ASN A 174 3.17 -8.35 11.29
N TYR A 175 4.07 -7.49 10.82
CA TYR A 175 4.45 -7.39 9.40
C TYR A 175 5.80 -6.66 9.27
N ILE A 176 6.51 -6.78 8.16
CA ILE A 176 7.56 -5.82 7.77
C ILE A 176 6.97 -4.80 6.79
N LEU A 177 6.25 -5.29 5.79
CA LEU A 177 5.47 -4.50 4.86
C LEU A 177 4.00 -4.92 4.97
N LYS A 178 3.12 -3.94 5.16
CA LYS A 178 1.68 -4.10 4.98
C LYS A 178 1.23 -3.36 3.74
N ILE A 179 0.43 -4.00 2.91
CA ILE A 179 -0.23 -3.41 1.75
C ILE A 179 -1.72 -3.39 2.06
N ASN A 180 -2.30 -2.21 2.15
CA ASN A 180 -3.69 -1.99 2.54
C ASN A 180 -4.39 -1.15 1.48
N GLY A 181 -4.94 -1.83 0.47
CA GLY A 181 -5.67 -1.20 -0.62
C GLY A 181 -4.82 -0.44 -1.64
N THR A 182 -3.51 -0.69 -1.70
CA THR A 182 -2.64 -0.06 -2.71
C THR A 182 -2.65 -0.85 -4.02
N ASP A 183 -3.20 -0.25 -5.07
CA ASP A 183 -3.26 -0.87 -6.39
C ASP A 183 -1.97 -0.69 -7.21
N HIS A 184 -1.80 -1.51 -8.25
CA HIS A 184 -0.76 -1.36 -9.30
C HIS A 184 0.69 -1.26 -8.79
N LEU A 185 0.96 -1.97 -7.71
CA LEU A 185 2.26 -2.02 -7.04
C LEU A 185 3.07 -3.24 -7.48
N THR A 186 4.38 -3.05 -7.66
CA THR A 186 5.35 -4.13 -7.83
C THR A 186 6.44 -4.05 -6.78
N ILE A 187 6.68 -5.14 -6.04
CA ILE A 187 7.81 -5.33 -5.14
C ILE A 187 8.68 -6.44 -5.70
N LYS A 188 9.95 -6.15 -6.01
CA LYS A 188 10.81 -7.18 -6.61
C LYS A 188 12.27 -7.14 -6.22
N ASN A 189 12.89 -8.32 -6.22
CA ASN A 189 14.31 -8.51 -5.95
C ASN A 189 14.75 -7.89 -4.62
N ILE A 190 14.00 -8.12 -3.53
CA ILE A 190 14.31 -7.68 -2.16
C ILE A 190 14.29 -8.90 -1.23
N THR A 191 15.17 -8.92 -0.22
CA THR A 191 15.12 -9.91 0.87
C THR A 191 14.32 -9.35 2.04
N PHE A 192 13.24 -10.00 2.43
CA PHE A 192 12.53 -9.77 3.69
C PHE A 192 13.03 -10.75 4.75
N ASP A 193 13.48 -10.25 5.90
CA ASP A 193 14.10 -11.10 6.93
C ASP A 193 13.49 -10.87 8.32
N VAL A 194 12.90 -11.93 8.86
CA VAL A 194 12.39 -12.05 10.23
C VAL A 194 12.88 -13.35 10.87
N SER A 195 13.99 -13.90 10.37
CA SER A 195 14.54 -15.20 10.80
C SER A 195 15.00 -15.23 12.26
N SER A 196 15.29 -14.06 12.84
CA SER A 196 15.61 -13.91 14.26
C SER A 196 14.39 -13.74 15.17
N SER A 197 13.17 -13.67 14.63
CA SER A 197 11.97 -13.23 15.38
C SER A 197 11.09 -14.42 15.81
N SER A 198 11.31 -14.91 17.04
CA SER A 198 10.71 -16.16 17.54
C SER A 198 9.26 -16.09 18.00
N SER A 199 8.67 -14.90 18.09
CA SER A 199 7.29 -14.72 18.62
C SER A 199 6.28 -14.24 17.57
N TYR A 200 6.74 -13.38 16.67
CA TYR A 200 6.01 -12.76 15.57
C TYR A 200 6.99 -12.61 14.43
N GLY A 201 6.59 -12.92 13.21
CA GLY A 201 7.50 -13.08 12.09
C GLY A 201 6.74 -13.12 10.78
N THR A 202 5.68 -12.32 10.65
CA THR A 202 5.07 -12.07 9.35
C THR A 202 5.86 -11.00 8.62
N THR A 203 6.15 -11.25 7.34
CA THR A 203 6.95 -10.33 6.52
C THR A 203 6.07 -9.42 5.68
N LEU A 204 5.04 -9.98 5.03
CA LEU A 204 4.16 -9.25 4.14
C LEU A 204 2.70 -9.53 4.50
N GLU A 205 1.96 -8.49 4.84
CA GLU A 205 0.52 -8.53 5.05
C GLU A 205 -0.18 -7.81 3.88
N ILE A 206 -1.21 -8.43 3.29
CA ILE A 206 -1.98 -7.86 2.17
C ILE A 206 -3.46 -7.84 2.55
N THR A 207 -4.01 -6.65 2.66
CA THR A 207 -5.41 -6.39 3.03
C THR A 207 -5.95 -5.19 2.26
N GLY A 208 -7.18 -4.77 2.57
CA GLY A 208 -7.91 -3.78 1.78
C GLY A 208 -8.19 -4.30 0.37
N LYS A 209 -8.93 -3.55 -0.44
CA LYS A 209 -9.14 -3.91 -1.84
C LYS A 209 -7.87 -3.57 -2.62
N THR A 210 -6.98 -4.55 -2.77
CA THR A 210 -5.66 -4.40 -3.43
C THR A 210 -5.69 -5.09 -4.79
N ASP A 211 -5.59 -4.32 -5.87
CA ASP A 211 -5.63 -4.78 -7.26
C ASP A 211 -4.23 -4.71 -7.95
N SER A 212 -3.94 -5.66 -8.84
CA SER A 212 -2.75 -5.66 -9.70
C SER A 212 -1.38 -5.69 -8.97
N LEU A 213 -1.32 -6.34 -7.80
CA LEU A 213 -0.08 -6.49 -7.02
C LEU A 213 0.86 -7.55 -7.62
N ARG A 214 2.14 -7.20 -7.76
CA ARG A 214 3.20 -8.11 -8.23
C ARG A 214 4.30 -8.25 -7.20
N ILE A 215 4.48 -9.47 -6.68
CA ILE A 215 5.55 -9.85 -5.76
C ILE A 215 6.50 -10.77 -6.52
N GLN A 216 7.69 -10.28 -6.90
CA GLN A 216 8.55 -10.95 -7.90
C GLN A 216 10.00 -11.12 -7.46
N GLY A 217 10.57 -12.32 -7.56
CA GLY A 217 12.01 -12.51 -7.33
C GLY A 217 12.50 -12.15 -5.93
N ASN A 218 11.61 -12.03 -4.95
CA ASN A 218 11.95 -11.69 -3.57
C ASN A 218 12.39 -12.93 -2.80
N VAL A 219 13.08 -12.71 -1.68
CA VAL A 219 13.45 -13.75 -0.72
C VAL A 219 12.74 -13.44 0.60
N PHE A 220 12.07 -14.42 1.19
CA PHE A 220 11.36 -14.30 2.47
C PHE A 220 11.98 -15.30 3.44
N ASN A 221 12.64 -14.80 4.50
CA ASN A 221 13.30 -15.61 5.51
C ASN A 221 12.55 -15.54 6.83
N GLY A 222 12.02 -16.67 7.26
CA GLY A 222 11.24 -16.83 8.49
C GLY A 222 12.03 -17.39 9.64
N TYR A 223 11.45 -17.31 10.84
CA TYR A 223 11.95 -18.03 12.00
C TYR A 223 11.66 -19.53 11.85
N ASN A 224 12.60 -20.41 12.23
CA ASN A 224 12.38 -21.86 12.20
C ASN A 224 11.27 -22.25 13.19
N TYR A 225 10.08 -22.48 12.66
CA TYR A 225 8.87 -22.65 13.42
C TYR A 225 8.07 -23.88 12.97
N ASN A 226 8.07 -24.93 13.80
CA ASN A 226 7.42 -26.21 13.51
C ASN A 226 5.91 -26.24 13.83
N GLY A 227 5.23 -25.09 13.83
CA GLY A 227 3.80 -24.97 14.16
C GLY A 227 2.98 -24.37 13.02
N THR A 228 1.70 -24.11 13.29
CA THR A 228 0.74 -23.53 12.32
C THR A 228 0.18 -22.18 12.78
N SER A 229 0.88 -21.49 13.69
CA SER A 229 0.45 -20.17 14.19
C SER A 229 0.51 -19.11 13.09
N SER A 230 -0.50 -18.24 13.04
CA SER A 230 -0.53 -17.06 12.18
C SER A 230 0.54 -16.03 12.50
N ASN A 231 1.15 -16.10 13.68
CA ASN A 231 2.25 -15.22 14.06
C ASN A 231 3.49 -15.38 13.18
N HIS A 232 3.61 -16.47 12.41
CA HIS A 232 4.81 -16.79 11.63
C HIS A 232 4.53 -17.05 10.14
N TYR A 233 3.44 -16.48 9.59
CA TYR A 233 3.19 -16.56 8.15
C TYR A 233 4.15 -15.64 7.42
N LEU A 234 4.95 -16.12 6.45
CA LEU A 234 5.80 -15.22 5.69
C LEU A 234 4.96 -14.20 4.92
N VAL A 235 3.98 -14.67 4.16
CA VAL A 235 2.98 -13.82 3.51
C VAL A 235 1.59 -14.20 3.99
N GLU A 236 0.85 -13.19 4.43
CA GLU A 236 -0.57 -13.27 4.75
C GLU A 236 -1.38 -12.37 3.80
N SER A 237 -2.48 -12.89 3.27
CA SER A 237 -3.54 -12.06 2.75
C SER A 237 -4.88 -12.49 3.33
N THR A 238 -5.50 -11.59 4.07
CA THR A 238 -6.80 -11.79 4.72
C THR A 238 -7.76 -10.66 4.34
N SER A 239 -8.95 -11.03 3.87
CA SER A 239 -10.03 -10.08 3.56
C SER A 239 -9.66 -9.02 2.50
N ASN A 240 -8.72 -9.33 1.61
CA ASN A 240 -8.47 -8.54 0.41
C ASN A 240 -9.55 -8.88 -0.63
N THR A 241 -10.22 -7.91 -1.22
CA THR A 241 -11.26 -8.14 -2.26
C THR A 241 -10.81 -7.69 -3.66
N GLY A 242 -9.56 -7.28 -3.82
CA GLY A 242 -8.97 -6.93 -5.11
C GLY A 242 -8.47 -8.16 -5.87
N THR A 243 -8.01 -7.93 -7.10
CA THR A 243 -7.76 -8.91 -8.16
C THR A 243 -6.35 -8.78 -8.76
N GLY A 244 -5.90 -9.77 -9.53
CA GLY A 244 -4.63 -9.69 -10.27
C GLY A 244 -3.38 -9.76 -9.39
N ILE A 245 -3.42 -10.60 -8.36
CA ILE A 245 -2.30 -10.80 -7.42
C ILE A 245 -1.34 -11.86 -7.98
N VAL A 246 -0.08 -11.49 -8.15
CA VAL A 246 0.94 -12.37 -8.74
C VAL A 246 2.14 -12.53 -7.82
N PHE A 247 2.38 -13.75 -7.36
CA PHE A 247 3.62 -14.19 -6.72
C PHE A 247 4.44 -15.00 -7.72
N THR A 248 5.58 -14.48 -8.19
CA THR A 248 6.42 -15.19 -9.14
C THR A 248 7.91 -15.17 -8.83
N GLY A 249 8.57 -16.33 -8.93
CA GLY A 249 10.03 -16.41 -8.78
C GLY A 249 10.56 -16.11 -7.37
N ASN A 250 9.69 -16.10 -6.36
CA ASN A 250 10.10 -15.81 -4.99
C ASN A 250 10.64 -17.06 -4.29
N THR A 251 11.46 -16.85 -3.27
CA THR A 251 11.97 -17.92 -2.39
C THR A 251 11.48 -17.70 -0.98
N PHE A 252 10.90 -18.73 -0.37
CA PHE A 252 10.37 -18.73 0.98
C PHE A 252 11.13 -19.76 1.81
N THR A 253 11.80 -19.33 2.88
CA THR A 253 12.53 -20.21 3.79
C THR A 253 11.99 -20.08 5.22
N GLU A 254 11.78 -21.22 5.89
CA GLU A 254 11.28 -21.27 7.27
C GLU A 254 9.93 -20.55 7.46
N GLY A 255 9.50 -20.36 8.72
CA GLY A 255 8.17 -19.83 9.06
C GLY A 255 7.10 -20.92 9.18
N SER A 256 5.92 -20.56 9.70
CA SER A 256 4.81 -21.51 9.78
C SER A 256 4.26 -21.79 8.38
N TYR A 257 3.75 -20.76 7.70
CA TYR A 257 3.25 -20.84 6.33
C TYR A 257 4.07 -19.95 5.41
N GLY A 258 4.37 -20.40 4.20
CA GLY A 258 5.05 -19.59 3.20
C GLY A 258 4.10 -18.56 2.62
N LEU A 259 2.97 -19.04 2.12
CA LEU A 259 1.89 -18.22 1.59
C LEU A 259 0.56 -18.64 2.21
N SER A 260 -0.11 -17.72 2.91
CA SER A 260 -1.44 -17.91 3.48
C SER A 260 -2.42 -16.90 2.88
N ILE A 261 -3.22 -17.34 1.92
CA ILE A 261 -4.23 -16.50 1.24
C ILE A 261 -5.63 -16.98 1.64
N ASN A 262 -6.44 -16.09 2.21
CA ASN A 262 -7.77 -16.43 2.69
C ASN A 262 -8.80 -15.32 2.48
N SER A 263 -10.06 -15.71 2.28
CA SER A 263 -11.24 -14.84 2.27
C SER A 263 -11.24 -13.77 1.17
N GLY A 264 -11.41 -14.19 -0.10
CA GLY A 264 -11.73 -13.29 -1.21
C GLY A 264 -10.54 -12.62 -1.89
N ALA A 265 -9.31 -12.89 -1.46
CA ALA A 265 -8.11 -12.34 -2.08
C ALA A 265 -7.99 -12.86 -3.52
N ALA A 266 -8.34 -12.02 -4.50
CA ALA A 266 -8.59 -12.33 -5.92
C ALA A 266 -10.01 -12.83 -6.28
N ASP A 267 -11.05 -12.19 -5.75
CA ASP A 267 -12.44 -12.43 -6.17
C ASP A 267 -12.59 -12.15 -7.69
N ASP A 268 -12.96 -13.16 -8.47
CA ASP A 268 -13.17 -13.10 -9.93
C ASP A 268 -11.96 -12.79 -10.86
N GLY A 269 -10.71 -12.82 -10.38
CA GLY A 269 -9.58 -12.62 -11.30
C GLY A 269 -8.17 -12.81 -10.75
N GLU A 270 -7.57 -13.96 -11.09
CA GLU A 270 -6.13 -14.14 -11.32
C GLU A 270 -5.20 -14.05 -10.08
N LEU A 271 -5.42 -14.91 -9.07
CA LEU A 271 -4.33 -15.25 -8.14
C LEU A 271 -3.35 -16.19 -8.84
N LYS A 272 -2.11 -15.72 -9.05
CA LYS A 272 -1.03 -16.50 -9.65
C LYS A 272 0.07 -16.75 -8.64
N VAL A 273 0.36 -18.01 -8.35
CA VAL A 273 1.52 -18.45 -7.56
C VAL A 273 2.38 -19.31 -8.47
N VAL A 274 3.39 -18.70 -9.10
CA VAL A 274 4.11 -19.31 -10.23
C VAL A 274 5.62 -19.33 -10.01
N ASN A 275 6.29 -20.45 -10.29
CA ASN A 275 7.76 -20.55 -10.25
C ASN A 275 8.41 -20.11 -8.92
N ASN A 276 7.71 -20.26 -7.79
CA ASN A 276 8.27 -19.94 -6.47
C ASN A 276 8.92 -21.19 -5.84
N THR A 277 9.83 -20.97 -4.91
CA THR A 277 10.46 -22.02 -4.10
C THR A 277 10.05 -21.89 -2.64
N PHE A 278 9.54 -22.95 -2.04
CA PHE A 278 9.18 -23.03 -0.62
C PHE A 278 9.97 -24.14 0.06
N SER A 279 10.59 -23.84 1.20
CA SER A 279 11.37 -24.78 2.00
C SER A 279 11.28 -24.45 3.48
N GLY A 280 11.05 -25.44 4.34
CA GLY A 280 11.05 -25.23 5.80
C GLY A 280 9.73 -24.71 6.37
N GLN A 281 8.61 -24.81 5.65
CA GLN A 281 7.29 -24.43 6.16
C GLN A 281 6.44 -25.63 6.54
N LYS A 282 5.64 -25.46 7.60
CA LYS A 282 4.54 -26.39 7.96
C LYS A 282 3.43 -26.37 6.90
N LYS A 283 3.19 -25.23 6.24
CA LYS A 283 2.46 -25.19 4.96
C LYS A 283 3.17 -24.32 3.93
N GLY A 284 3.52 -24.87 2.78
CA GLY A 284 4.15 -24.07 1.72
C GLY A 284 3.17 -23.05 1.17
N ILE A 285 2.11 -23.54 0.53
CA ILE A 285 1.03 -22.74 -0.06
C ILE A 285 -0.29 -23.15 0.57
N TYR A 286 -0.98 -22.20 1.19
CA TYR A 286 -2.33 -22.35 1.71
C TYR A 286 -3.24 -21.30 1.08
N ILE A 287 -4.28 -21.75 0.37
CA ILE A 287 -5.28 -20.90 -0.29
C ILE A 287 -6.67 -21.38 0.14
N ASN A 288 -7.53 -20.46 0.59
CA ASN A 288 -8.90 -20.80 0.98
C ASN A 288 -9.88 -19.69 0.62
N SER A 289 -11.08 -20.05 0.12
CA SER A 289 -12.10 -19.05 -0.25
C SER A 289 -11.62 -18.05 -1.30
N VAL A 290 -10.94 -18.54 -2.33
CA VAL A 290 -10.45 -17.77 -3.49
C VAL A 290 -10.82 -18.53 -4.77
N ASP A 291 -11.23 -17.81 -5.81
CA ASP A 291 -11.50 -18.37 -7.13
C ASP A 291 -10.45 -17.95 -8.18
N SER A 292 -10.45 -18.58 -9.35
CA SER A 292 -9.55 -18.26 -10.48
C SER A 292 -8.05 -18.31 -10.11
N VAL A 293 -7.65 -19.38 -9.41
CA VAL A 293 -6.29 -19.59 -8.90
C VAL A 293 -5.43 -20.39 -9.89
N GLU A 294 -4.24 -19.89 -10.18
CA GLU A 294 -3.16 -20.63 -10.86
C GLU A 294 -2.01 -20.92 -9.87
N VAL A 295 -1.68 -22.19 -9.70
CA VAL A 295 -0.47 -22.63 -8.97
C VAL A 295 0.36 -23.50 -9.89
N SER A 296 1.44 -22.95 -10.46
CA SER A 296 2.23 -23.62 -11.51
C SER A 296 3.74 -23.44 -11.34
N GLY A 297 4.54 -24.46 -11.71
CA GLY A 297 6.00 -24.37 -11.68
C GLY A 297 6.68 -24.18 -10.32
N ASN A 298 5.93 -24.26 -9.20
CA ASN A 298 6.51 -24.09 -7.86
C ASN A 298 7.29 -25.34 -7.40
N ILE A 299 8.36 -25.11 -6.67
CA ILE A 299 9.16 -26.15 -6.00
C ILE A 299 8.86 -26.08 -4.51
N ILE A 300 8.48 -27.21 -3.90
CA ILE A 300 8.18 -27.28 -2.47
C ILE A 300 8.98 -28.40 -1.85
N THR A 301 9.89 -28.04 -0.96
CA THR A 301 10.69 -28.97 -0.17
C THR A 301 10.05 -29.09 1.19
N GLY A 302 9.35 -30.21 1.41
CA GLY A 302 8.64 -30.46 2.66
C GLY A 302 9.59 -30.56 3.85
N ASP A 303 9.26 -29.87 4.92
CA ASP A 303 9.85 -30.03 6.25
C ASP A 303 8.71 -30.02 7.30
N HIS A 304 9.04 -30.21 8.59
CA HIS A 304 8.13 -30.04 9.72
C HIS A 304 6.90 -30.96 9.72
N ASN A 305 6.89 -32.04 8.93
CA ASN A 305 5.71 -32.91 8.71
C ASN A 305 4.46 -32.11 8.29
N GLY A 306 4.66 -31.18 7.35
CA GLY A 306 3.66 -30.22 6.88
C GLY A 306 2.86 -30.65 5.65
N THR A 307 2.04 -29.72 5.14
CA THR A 307 1.32 -29.84 3.86
C THR A 307 1.96 -28.91 2.84
N GLY A 308 2.46 -29.43 1.72
CA GLY A 308 3.09 -28.60 0.69
C GLY A 308 2.12 -27.57 0.09
N ILE A 309 1.01 -28.05 -0.49
CA ILE A 309 -0.04 -27.21 -1.08
C ILE A 309 -1.40 -27.63 -0.51
N SER A 310 -2.20 -26.67 -0.07
CA SER A 310 -3.59 -26.88 0.33
C SER A 310 -4.45 -25.77 -0.26
N ILE A 311 -5.43 -26.13 -1.10
CA ILE A 311 -6.38 -25.21 -1.72
C ILE A 311 -7.78 -25.69 -1.36
N ASN A 312 -8.57 -24.84 -0.70
CA ASN A 312 -9.89 -25.21 -0.19
C ASN A 312 -10.95 -24.17 -0.57
N SER A 313 -12.20 -24.61 -0.66
CA SER A 313 -13.37 -23.73 -0.74
C SER A 313 -13.27 -22.69 -1.87
N SER A 314 -13.03 -23.08 -3.12
CA SER A 314 -13.12 -22.13 -4.25
C SER A 314 -14.54 -21.56 -4.35
N ARG A 315 -14.67 -20.25 -4.17
CA ARG A 315 -15.95 -19.54 -4.08
C ARG A 315 -15.91 -18.35 -5.05
N PRO A 316 -16.59 -18.42 -6.21
CA PRO A 316 -16.78 -17.23 -7.03
C PRO A 316 -17.56 -16.16 -6.25
N ALA A 317 -17.28 -14.89 -6.51
CA ALA A 317 -18.16 -13.81 -6.09
C ALA A 317 -19.54 -14.03 -6.74
N ILE A 318 -20.62 -13.78 -6.00
CA ILE A 318 -21.99 -13.81 -6.55
C ILE A 318 -22.47 -12.38 -6.71
#